data_AF-A0A7K0R9U1-F1
#
_entry.id   AF-A0A7K0R9U1-F1
#
_cell.length_a   1.000
_cell.length_b   1.000
_cell.length_c   1.000
_cell.angle_alpha   90.00
_cell.angle_beta   90.00
_cell.angle_gamma   90.00
#
_symmetry.space_group_name_H-M   'P 1'
#
loop_
_entity.id
_entity.type
_entity.pdbx_description
1 polymer ?
#
loop_
_entity_poly.entity_id
_entity_poly.type
_entity_poly.pdbx_seq_one_letter_code
_entity_poly.pdbx_strand_id
1 'polypeptide(L)'
;MFFDTFGRTLLRASEVLREDVRPAIDDVFLIQQIDALAVIVGEVGGAWQDLFAALQQQNAILDETLAGSGVTPPTQEAPADPLAHNAALLRALDERVTQLHDANDDQRLRAVRQGLRRAAVVEQELLTAARERAGSAAIRRL
;
A
#
# COMPACT_ATOMS: atom_id res chain seq x y z
N MET A 1 -9.25 -4.29 12.39
CA MET A 1 -9.78 -5.65 12.65
C MET A 1 -9.77 -6.55 11.40
N PHE A 2 -10.39 -6.19 10.27
CA PHE A 2 -10.27 -6.98 9.01
C PHE A 2 -8.82 -7.01 8.50
N PHE A 3 -8.19 -5.84 8.35
CA PHE A 3 -6.84 -5.71 7.80
C PHE A 3 -5.77 -6.40 8.66
N ASP A 4 -5.86 -6.33 9.99
CA ASP A 4 -4.94 -7.04 10.90
C ASP A 4 -5.09 -8.57 10.83
N THR A 5 -6.28 -9.04 10.47
CA THR A 5 -6.57 -10.47 10.40
C THR A 5 -6.07 -11.04 9.07
N PHE A 6 -6.23 -10.31 7.96
CA PHE A 6 -5.82 -10.78 6.65
C PHE A 6 -4.30 -11.00 6.53
N GLY A 7 -3.48 -10.06 7.02
CA GLY A 7 -2.01 -10.23 7.02
C GLY A 7 -1.57 -11.47 7.80
N ARG A 8 -2.17 -11.70 8.98
CA ARG A 8 -1.92 -12.91 9.78
C ARG A 8 -2.40 -14.18 9.08
N THR A 9 -3.54 -14.14 8.40
CA THR A 9 -4.05 -15.27 7.60
C THR A 9 -3.09 -15.61 6.46
N LEU A 10 -2.54 -14.62 5.75
CA LEU A 10 -1.55 -14.86 4.71
C LEU A 10 -0.26 -15.46 5.26
N LEU A 11 0.28 -14.91 6.36
CA LEU A 11 1.44 -15.50 7.02
C LEU A 11 1.18 -16.96 7.41
N ARG A 12 0.03 -17.25 8.03
CA ARG A 12 -0.34 -18.61 8.40
C ARG A 12 -0.51 -19.53 7.18
N ALA A 13 -1.08 -19.03 6.09
CA ALA A 13 -1.19 -19.78 4.84
C ALA A 13 0.19 -20.13 4.25
N SER A 14 1.15 -19.22 4.36
CA SER A 14 2.53 -19.49 3.93
C SER A 14 3.21 -20.60 4.75
N GLU A 15 2.91 -20.68 6.05
CA GLU A 15 3.40 -21.75 6.93
C GLU A 15 2.77 -23.09 6.54
N VAL A 16 1.44 -23.14 6.36
CA VAL A 16 0.70 -24.34 5.94
C VAL A 16 1.21 -24.87 4.60
N LEU A 17 1.51 -23.98 3.63
CA LEU A 17 2.08 -24.39 2.36
C LEU A 17 3.42 -25.11 2.51
N ARG A 18 4.26 -24.69 3.48
CA ARG A 18 5.60 -25.28 3.72
C ARG A 18 5.56 -26.53 4.58
N GLU A 19 4.74 -26.53 5.62
CA GLU A 19 4.75 -27.56 6.66
C GLU A 19 3.78 -28.70 6.38
N ASP A 20 2.62 -28.40 5.78
CA ASP A 20 1.55 -29.38 5.61
C ASP A 20 1.37 -29.82 4.16
N VAL A 21 1.49 -28.89 3.20
CA VAL A 21 1.23 -29.17 1.77
C VAL A 21 2.47 -29.72 1.08
N ARG A 22 3.62 -29.04 1.24
CA ARG A 22 4.88 -29.43 0.57
C ARG A 22 5.30 -30.88 0.82
N PRO A 23 5.22 -31.45 2.04
CA PRO A 23 5.64 -32.84 2.28
C PRO A 23 4.73 -33.90 1.64
N ALA A 24 3.51 -33.52 1.22
CA ALA A 24 2.54 -34.43 0.60
C ALA A 24 2.67 -34.52 -0.93
N ILE A 25 3.67 -33.86 -1.52
CA ILE A 25 3.88 -33.76 -2.97
C ILE A 25 5.18 -34.46 -3.34
N ASP A 26 5.10 -35.39 -4.30
CA ASP A 26 6.27 -36.13 -4.80
C ASP A 26 6.86 -35.53 -6.09
N ASP A 27 6.12 -34.63 -6.74
CA ASP A 27 6.54 -33.98 -7.99
C ASP A 27 7.45 -32.77 -7.70
N VAL A 28 8.68 -32.84 -8.20
CA VAL A 28 9.72 -31.81 -8.02
C VAL A 28 9.31 -30.44 -8.58
N PHE A 29 8.61 -30.41 -9.71
CA PHE A 29 8.15 -29.16 -10.33
C PHE A 29 7.02 -28.52 -9.51
N LEU A 30 6.10 -29.33 -8.97
CA LEU A 30 5.05 -28.83 -8.08
C LEU A 30 5.62 -28.34 -6.74
N ILE A 31 6.62 -29.01 -6.18
CA ILE A 31 7.32 -28.54 -4.97
C ILE A 31 7.91 -27.14 -5.19
N GLN A 32 8.58 -26.91 -6.33
CA GLN A 32 9.14 -25.60 -6.66
C GLN A 32 8.06 -24.50 -6.74
N GLN A 33 6.89 -24.83 -7.30
CA GLN A 33 5.77 -23.90 -7.37
C GLN A 33 5.18 -23.60 -5.98
N ILE A 34 5.02 -24.62 -5.13
CA ILE A 34 4.54 -24.44 -3.75
C ILE A 34 5.52 -23.60 -2.94
N ASP A 35 6.82 -23.84 -3.07
CA ASP A 35 7.85 -23.06 -2.40
C ASP A 35 7.79 -21.59 -2.86
N ALA A 36 7.61 -21.33 -4.16
CA ALA A 36 7.43 -19.98 -4.69
C ALA A 36 6.15 -19.31 -4.18
N LEU A 37 5.02 -20.02 -4.14
CA LEU A 37 3.76 -19.52 -3.61
C LEU A 37 3.85 -19.21 -2.12
N ALA A 38 4.44 -20.09 -1.33
CA ALA A 38 4.65 -19.87 0.10
C ALA A 38 5.51 -18.62 0.36
N VAL A 39 6.55 -18.40 -0.45
CA VAL A 39 7.32 -17.16 -0.41
C VAL A 39 6.45 -15.95 -0.71
N ILE A 40 5.74 -15.94 -1.84
CA ILE A 40 4.91 -14.79 -2.25
C ILE A 40 3.87 -14.46 -1.17
N VAL A 41 3.14 -15.47 -0.70
CA VAL A 41 2.09 -15.33 0.30
C VAL A 41 2.66 -14.83 1.63
N GLY A 42 3.82 -15.35 2.05
CA GLY A 42 4.50 -14.93 3.27
C GLY A 42 5.01 -13.49 3.20
N GLU A 43 5.60 -13.09 2.07
CA GLU A 43 6.06 -11.71 1.84
C GLU A 43 4.90 -10.71 1.84
N VAL A 44 3.80 -11.04 1.15
CA VAL A 44 2.59 -10.19 1.14
C VAL A 44 2.00 -10.11 2.55
N GLY A 45 1.89 -11.23 3.26
CA GLY A 45 1.40 -11.26 4.63
C GLY A 45 2.24 -10.41 5.59
N GLY A 46 3.58 -10.50 5.49
CA GLY A 46 4.51 -9.70 6.28
C GLY A 46 4.51 -8.23 5.92
N ALA A 47 4.28 -7.88 4.65
CA ALA A 47 4.16 -6.49 4.19
C ALA A 47 2.83 -5.84 4.58
N TRP A 48 1.82 -6.63 4.94
CA TRP A 48 0.43 -6.20 4.94
C TRP A 48 0.18 -5.01 5.87
N GLN A 49 0.70 -5.04 7.09
CA GLN A 49 0.52 -3.93 8.04
C GLN A 49 1.21 -2.65 7.55
N ASP A 50 2.43 -2.77 7.03
CA ASP A 50 3.19 -1.62 6.51
C ASP A 50 2.48 -0.97 5.32
N LEU A 51 1.91 -1.78 4.41
CA LEU A 51 1.13 -1.30 3.27
C LEU A 51 -0.06 -0.44 3.72
N PHE A 52 -0.82 -0.90 4.72
CA PHE A 52 -1.97 -0.17 5.22
C PHE A 52 -1.59 1.06 6.05
N ALA A 53 -0.52 0.98 6.83
CA ALA A 53 0.01 2.13 7.56
C ALA A 53 0.46 3.24 6.60
N ALA A 54 1.21 2.87 5.54
CA ALA A 54 1.61 3.78 4.48
C ALA A 54 0.39 4.40 3.77
N LEU A 55 -0.61 3.60 3.42
CA LEU A 55 -1.85 4.09 2.81
C LEU A 55 -2.60 5.09 3.70
N GLN A 56 -2.70 4.83 5.01
CA GLN A 56 -3.34 5.75 5.95
C GLN A 56 -2.56 7.07 6.07
N GLN A 57 -1.23 6.99 6.16
CA GLN A 57 -0.37 8.17 6.20
C GLN A 57 -0.49 8.98 4.90
N GLN A 58 -0.51 8.31 3.75
CA GLN A 58 -0.73 8.95 2.46
C GLN A 58 -2.09 9.63 2.40
N ASN A 59 -3.17 8.96 2.82
CA ASN A 59 -4.50 9.54 2.87
C ASN A 59 -4.53 10.81 3.73
N ALA A 60 -3.92 10.80 4.91
CA ALA A 60 -3.84 11.97 5.77
C ALA A 60 -3.13 13.15 5.08
N ILE A 61 -2.03 12.90 4.35
CA ILE A 61 -1.32 13.93 3.59
C ILE A 61 -2.21 14.48 2.46
N LEU A 62 -2.93 13.62 1.75
CA LEU A 62 -3.81 14.03 0.65
C LEU A 62 -5.02 14.81 1.17
N ASP A 63 -5.60 14.41 2.31
CA ASP A 63 -6.66 15.13 3.03
C ASP A 63 -6.18 16.54 3.41
N GLU A 64 -5.02 16.66 4.06
CA GLU A 64 -4.39 17.94 4.40
C GLU A 64 -4.17 18.82 3.16
N THR A 65 -3.70 18.21 2.07
CA THR A 65 -3.40 18.91 0.81
C THR A 65 -4.67 19.47 0.17
N LEU A 66 -5.73 18.66 0.14
CA LEU A 66 -7.01 19.04 -0.43
C LEU A 66 -7.67 20.13 0.42
N ALA A 67 -7.68 19.98 1.75
CA ALA A 67 -8.16 21.01 2.68
C ALA A 67 -7.40 22.33 2.53
N GLY A 68 -6.06 22.28 2.46
CA GLY A 68 -5.20 23.45 2.25
C GLY A 68 -5.42 24.14 0.90
N SER A 69 -5.94 23.41 -0.08
CA SER A 69 -6.33 23.97 -1.39
C SER A 69 -7.70 24.66 -1.36
N GLY A 70 -8.46 24.55 -0.26
CA GLY A 70 -9.80 25.14 -0.10
C GLY A 70 -10.95 24.22 -0.50
N VAL A 71 -10.72 22.91 -0.62
CA VAL A 71 -11.75 21.89 -0.88
C VAL A 71 -11.92 21.04 0.37
N THR A 72 -13.16 20.85 0.82
CA THR A 72 -13.47 19.92 1.90
C THR A 72 -13.16 18.51 1.45
N PRO A 73 -12.29 17.76 2.15
CA PRO A 73 -12.00 16.39 1.78
C PRO A 73 -13.24 15.49 1.85
N PRO A 74 -13.33 14.45 1.00
CA PRO A 74 -14.42 13.49 1.05
C PRO A 74 -14.47 12.84 2.45
N THR A 75 -15.64 12.87 3.08
CA THR A 75 -15.84 12.23 4.38
C THR A 75 -15.88 10.70 4.25
N GLN A 76 -15.13 10.00 5.10
CA GLN A 76 -15.27 8.55 5.26
C GLN A 76 -16.54 8.23 6.06
N GLU A 77 -17.51 7.56 5.42
CA GLU A 77 -18.55 6.85 6.17
C GLU A 77 -17.98 5.53 6.71
N ALA A 78 -18.22 5.24 8.00
CA ALA A 78 -17.65 4.08 8.68
C ALA A 78 -18.47 2.79 8.42
N PRO A 79 -17.84 1.59 8.33
CA PRO A 79 -16.40 1.34 8.47
C PRO A 79 -15.59 1.74 7.23
N ALA A 80 -14.59 2.58 7.47
CA ALA A 80 -13.78 3.24 6.46
C ALA A 80 -12.92 2.24 5.66
N ASP A 81 -13.22 2.11 4.37
CA ASP A 81 -12.31 1.49 3.41
C ASP A 81 -11.22 2.52 3.03
N PRO A 82 -9.96 2.32 3.47
CA PRO A 82 -8.88 3.25 3.20
C PRO A 82 -8.52 3.31 1.71
N LEU A 83 -8.79 2.26 0.92
CA LEU A 83 -8.57 2.27 -0.52
C LEU A 83 -9.65 3.09 -1.22
N ALA A 84 -10.92 2.90 -0.85
CA ALA A 84 -12.02 3.71 -1.38
C ALA A 84 -11.81 5.20 -1.08
N HIS A 85 -11.35 5.52 0.13
CA HIS A 85 -11.01 6.89 0.53
C HIS A 85 -9.85 7.46 -0.29
N ASN A 86 -8.76 6.69 -0.45
CA ASN A 86 -7.64 7.10 -1.30
C ASN A 86 -8.10 7.40 -2.75
N ALA A 87 -8.93 6.53 -3.32
CA ALA A 87 -9.48 6.72 -4.66
C ALA A 87 -10.41 7.94 -4.75
N ALA A 88 -11.13 8.29 -3.68
CA ALA A 88 -11.92 9.51 -3.62
C ALA A 88 -11.03 10.76 -3.54
N LEU A 89 -9.97 10.72 -2.74
CA LEU A 89 -9.00 11.80 -2.59
C LEU A 89 -8.27 12.11 -3.89
N LEU A 90 -7.80 11.08 -4.61
CA LEU A 90 -7.11 11.25 -5.88
C LEU A 90 -8.02 11.90 -6.94
N ARG A 91 -9.30 11.51 -7.00
CA ARG A 91 -10.28 12.14 -7.89
C ARG A 91 -10.53 13.61 -7.54
N ALA A 92 -10.74 13.90 -6.25
CA ALA A 92 -10.97 15.26 -5.79
C ALA A 92 -9.73 16.16 -6.02
N LEU A 93 -8.52 15.63 -5.88
CA LEU A 93 -7.28 16.34 -6.19
C LEU A 93 -7.14 16.64 -7.68
N ASP A 94 -7.46 15.69 -8.56
CA ASP A 94 -7.40 15.88 -10.01
C ASP A 94 -8.37 16.98 -10.47
N GLU A 95 -9.62 16.93 -10.00
CA GLU A 95 -10.60 17.98 -10.21
C GLU A 95 -10.11 19.33 -9.70
N ARG A 96 -9.50 19.35 -8.50
CA ARG A 96 -9.00 20.58 -7.89
C ARG A 96 -7.81 21.17 -8.63
N VAL A 97 -6.88 20.34 -9.12
CA VAL A 97 -5.74 20.79 -9.93
C VAL A 97 -6.24 21.48 -11.20
N THR A 98 -7.24 20.92 -11.87
CA THR A 98 -7.87 21.51 -13.05
C THR A 98 -8.45 22.89 -12.73
N GLN A 99 -9.26 23.00 -11.67
CA GLN A 99 -9.86 24.27 -11.24
C GLN A 99 -8.82 25.34 -10.89
N LEU A 100 -7.75 24.96 -10.19
CA LEU A 100 -6.68 25.89 -9.82
C LEU A 100 -5.90 26.37 -11.04
N HIS A 101 -5.72 25.49 -12.04
CA HIS A 101 -5.10 25.84 -13.30
C HIS A 101 -5.95 26.84 -14.09
N ASP A 102 -7.25 26.57 -14.23
CA ASP A 102 -8.19 27.47 -14.91
C ASP A 102 -8.26 28.85 -14.23
N ALA A 103 -8.13 28.87 -12.90
CA ALA A 103 -8.10 30.10 -12.11
C ALA A 103 -6.74 30.84 -12.12
N ASN A 104 -5.70 30.26 -12.75
CA ASN A 104 -4.30 30.75 -12.69
C ASN A 104 -3.79 30.97 -11.25
N ASP A 105 -4.20 30.13 -10.29
CA ASP A 105 -3.80 30.21 -8.89
C ASP A 105 -2.48 29.46 -8.65
N ASP A 106 -1.39 30.03 -9.16
CA ASP A 106 -0.04 29.46 -9.10
C ASP A 106 0.43 29.15 -7.68
N GLN A 107 0.01 29.96 -6.71
CA GLN A 107 0.40 29.77 -5.31
C GLN A 107 -0.20 28.48 -4.75
N ARG A 108 -1.51 28.26 -4.96
CA ARG A 108 -2.16 27.03 -4.51
C ARG A 108 -1.72 25.81 -5.30
N LEU A 109 -1.46 25.95 -6.61
CA LEU A 109 -0.87 24.86 -7.41
C LEU A 109 0.48 24.38 -6.85
N ARG A 110 1.35 25.31 -6.41
CA ARG A 110 2.62 24.95 -5.77
C ARG A 110 2.41 24.23 -4.45
N ALA A 111 1.43 24.65 -3.64
CA ALA A 111 1.09 23.98 -2.38
C ALA A 111 0.58 22.55 -2.62
N VAL A 112 -0.32 22.36 -3.60
CA VAL A 112 -0.80 21.02 -4.00
C VAL A 112 0.36 20.15 -4.47
N ARG A 113 1.26 20.69 -5.30
CA ARG A 113 2.46 19.97 -5.75
C ARG A 113 3.38 19.56 -4.60
N GLN A 114 3.51 20.37 -3.56
CA GLN A 114 4.27 20.01 -2.36
C GLN A 114 3.60 18.88 -1.57
N GLY A 115 2.27 18.92 -1.45
CA GLY A 115 1.48 17.84 -0.85
C GLY A 115 1.65 16.50 -1.57
N LEU A 116 1.53 16.50 -2.89
CA LEU A 116 1.77 15.30 -3.72
C LEU A 116 3.20 14.76 -3.60
N ARG A 117 4.20 15.64 -3.48
CA ARG A 117 5.59 15.21 -3.21
C ARG A 117 5.72 14.52 -1.85
N ARG A 118 5.08 15.05 -0.81
CA ARG A 118 5.06 14.41 0.52
C ARG A 118 4.41 13.03 0.46
N ALA A 119 3.29 12.89 -0.25
CA ALA A 119 2.62 11.61 -0.45
C ALA A 119 3.51 10.60 -1.20
N ALA A 120 4.21 11.04 -2.25
CA ALA A 120 5.13 10.20 -3.01
C ALA A 120 6.34 9.71 -2.18
N VAL A 121 6.79 10.47 -1.19
CA VAL A 121 7.86 10.03 -0.27
C VAL A 121 7.41 8.81 0.54
N VAL A 122 6.17 8.78 1.02
CA VAL A 122 5.62 7.63 1.76
C VAL A 122 5.60 6.37 0.88
N GLU A 123 5.18 6.49 -0.38
CA GLU A 123 5.23 5.38 -1.34
C GLU A 123 6.67 4.92 -1.60
N GLN A 124 7.61 5.86 -1.74
CA GLN A 124 9.01 5.54 -1.98
C GLN A 124 9.67 4.83 -0.78
N GLU A 125 9.36 5.25 0.44
CA GLU A 125 9.82 4.61 1.67
C GLU A 125 9.30 3.17 1.75
N LEU A 126 8.02 2.96 1.47
CA LEU A 126 7.39 1.64 1.41
C LEU A 126 8.05 0.73 0.35
N LEU A 127 8.30 1.25 -0.85
CA LEU A 127 8.98 0.49 -1.92
C LEU A 127 10.43 0.16 -1.56
N THR A 128 11.12 1.08 -0.88
CA THR A 128 12.50 0.85 -0.41
C THR A 128 12.52 -0.26 0.64
N ALA A 129 11.63 -0.19 1.63
CA ALA A 129 11.48 -1.24 2.65
C ALA A 129 11.10 -2.60 2.03
N ALA A 130 10.25 -2.62 1.01
CA ALA A 130 9.90 -3.83 0.29
C ALA A 130 11.12 -4.42 -0.46
N ARG A 131 11.94 -3.56 -1.09
CA ARG A 131 13.16 -3.98 -1.79
C ARG A 131 14.21 -4.55 -0.83
N GLU A 132 14.40 -3.92 0.34
CA GLU A 132 15.32 -4.40 1.37
C GLU A 132 14.88 -5.75 1.94
N ARG A 133 13.58 -5.96 2.13
CA ARG A 133 13.03 -7.26 2.54
C ARG A 133 13.25 -8.33 1.47
N ALA A 134 12.94 -8.04 0.21
CA ALA A 134 13.17 -8.97 -0.89
C ALA A 134 14.66 -9.30 -1.08
N GLY A 135 15.56 -8.30 -0.95
CA GLY A 135 17.01 -8.49 -1.02
C GLY A 135 17.55 -9.32 0.16
N SER A 136 17.05 -9.07 1.37
CA SER A 136 17.40 -9.87 2.56
C SER A 136 16.90 -11.31 2.46
N ALA A 137 15.71 -11.52 1.90
CA ALA A 137 15.17 -12.84 1.63
C ALA A 137 15.95 -13.60 0.54
N ALA A 138 16.53 -12.89 -0.43
CA ALA A 138 17.41 -13.49 -1.45
C ALA A 138 18.77 -13.88 -0.87
N ILE A 139 19.36 -13.08 0.02
CA ILE A 139 20.64 -13.39 0.68
C ILE A 139 20.50 -14.58 1.64
N ARG A 140 19.35 -14.73 2.33
CA ARG A 140 19.07 -15.87 3.20
C ARG A 140 18.93 -17.22 2.46
N ARG A 141 18.95 -17.21 1.11
CA ARG A 141 18.87 -18.40 0.25
C ARG A 141 20.23 -18.85 -0.31
N LEU A 142 21.30 -18.10 -0.05
CA LEU A 142 22.70 -18.45 -0.38
C LEU A 142 23.40 -19.02 0.85
#